data_AF-F0LKH2-F1
#
_entry.id   AF-F0LKH2-F1
#
_cell.length_a   1.000
_cell.length_b   1.000
_cell.length_c   1.000
_cell.angle_alpha   90.00
_cell.angle_beta   90.00
_cell.angle_gamma   90.00
#
_symmetry.space_group_name_H-M   'P 1'
#
loop_
_entity.id
_entity.type
_entity.pdbx_description
1 polymer ?
#
loop_
_entity_poly.entity_id
_entity_poly.type
_entity_poly.pdbx_seq_one_letter_code
_entity_poly.pdbx_strand_id
1 'polypeptide(L)'
;MATAYKLAVLPIVGSILARIMGPTSPKTAAYLFVIFLVLYPGWFIYKTSIAGFYEEEKGQMIKAFVLWFACFVGGVVILFAG
;
A
#
# COMPACT_ATOMS: atom_id res chain seq x y z
N MET A 1 -0.22 14.25 -6.67
CA MET A 1 0.76 13.28 -7.24
C MET A 1 1.62 12.56 -6.20
N ALA A 2 2.43 13.27 -5.39
CA ALA A 2 3.31 12.62 -4.39
C ALA A 2 2.59 11.68 -3.40
N THR A 3 1.34 12.00 -3.03
CA THR A 3 0.52 11.18 -2.14
C THR A 3 0.25 9.78 -2.70
N ALA A 4 -0.01 9.64 -4.01
CA ALA A 4 -0.32 8.34 -4.62
C ALA A 4 0.86 7.37 -4.49
N TYR A 5 2.07 7.83 -4.78
CA TYR A 5 3.29 7.04 -4.66
C TYR A 5 3.65 6.73 -3.21
N LYS A 6 3.46 7.69 -2.29
CA LYS A 6 3.65 7.48 -0.85
C LYS A 6 2.73 6.39 -0.31
N LEU A 7 1.47 6.40 -0.74
CA LEU A 7 0.50 5.37 -0.35
C LEU A 7 0.80 4.02 -1.03
N ALA A 8 1.28 4.05 -2.27
CA ALA A 8 1.62 2.84 -3.02
C ALA A 8 2.73 2.01 -2.37
N VAL A 9 3.68 2.63 -1.68
CA VAL A 9 4.79 1.92 -1.01
C VAL A 9 4.43 1.43 0.40
N LEU A 10 3.28 1.80 0.96
CA LEU A 10 2.92 1.39 2.32
C LEU A 10 2.82 -0.13 2.53
N PRO A 11 2.33 -0.95 1.57
CA PRO A 11 2.27 -2.41 1.76
C PRO A 11 3.64 -3.03 2.06
N ILE A 12 4.70 -2.60 1.37
CA ILE A 12 6.05 -3.13 1.59
C ILE A 12 6.63 -2.64 2.93
N VAL A 13 6.39 -1.37 3.29
CA VAL A 13 6.77 -0.83 4.61
C VAL A 13 6.07 -1.59 5.73
N GLY A 14 4.77 -1.86 5.56
CA GLY A 14 3.96 -2.61 6.52
C GLY A 14 4.46 -4.03 6.69
N SER A 15 4.90 -4.66 5.60
CA SER A 15 5.45 -6.01 5.62
C SER A 15 6.79 -6.09 6.37
N ILE A 16 7.67 -5.10 6.18
CA ILE A 16 8.94 -5.01 6.90
C ILE A 16 8.69 -4.81 8.40
N LEU A 17 7.83 -3.84 8.76
CA LEU A 17 7.47 -3.57 10.16
C LEU A 17 6.80 -4.77 10.81
N ALA A 18 5.87 -5.42 10.10
CA ALA A 18 5.20 -6.62 10.57
C ALA A 18 6.17 -7.78 10.80
N ARG A 19 7.23 -7.93 10.00
CA ARG A 19 8.26 -8.96 10.20
C ARG A 19 9.13 -8.66 11.43
N ILE A 20 9.47 -7.39 11.67
CA ILE A 20 10.22 -6.96 12.85
C ILE A 20 9.39 -7.14 14.13
N MET A 21 8.10 -6.80 14.08
CA MET A 21 7.19 -6.86 15.23
C MET A 21 6.51 -8.22 15.41
N GLY A 22 6.49 -9.05 14.38
CA GLY A 22 5.77 -10.32 14.35
C GLY A 22 6.10 -11.26 15.50
N PRO A 23 7.38 -11.44 15.89
CA PRO A 23 7.75 -12.27 17.03
C PRO A 23 7.24 -11.75 18.38
N THR A 24 7.05 -10.44 18.52
CA THR A 24 6.67 -9.80 19.79
C THR A 24 5.17 -9.53 19.88
N SER A 25 4.49 -9.26 18.75
CA SER A 25 3.05 -8.98 18.70
C SER A 25 2.44 -9.29 17.32
N PRO A 26 2.09 -10.57 17.05
CA PRO A 26 1.65 -11.00 15.73
C PRO A 26 0.32 -10.38 15.29
N LYS A 27 -0.58 -10.09 16.24
CA LYS A 27 -1.86 -9.40 15.95
C LYS A 27 -1.62 -7.96 15.47
N THR A 28 -0.75 -7.22 16.15
CA THR A 28 -0.41 -5.84 15.80
C THR A 28 0.28 -5.76 14.43
N ALA A 29 1.20 -6.68 14.16
CA ALA A 29 1.86 -6.82 12.87
C ALA A 29 0.86 -7.04 11.72
N ALA A 30 -0.10 -7.95 11.90
CA ALA A 30 -1.16 -8.21 10.92
C ALA A 30 -2.05 -6.99 10.70
N TYR A 31 -2.47 -6.29 11.76
CA TYR A 31 -3.28 -5.08 11.63
C TYR A 31 -2.55 -3.97 10.88
N LEU A 32 -1.27 -3.73 11.18
CA LEU A 32 -0.46 -2.72 10.48
C LEU A 32 -0.32 -3.02 9.00
N PHE A 33 -0.05 -4.28 8.64
CA PHE A 33 0.00 -4.68 7.23
C PHE A 33 -1.33 -4.45 6.52
N VAL A 34 -2.45 -4.87 7.11
CA VAL A 34 -3.78 -4.69 6.51
C VAL A 34 -4.13 -3.20 6.38
N ILE A 35 -3.86 -2.38 7.39
CA ILE A 35 -4.09 -0.92 7.32
C ILE A 35 -3.30 -0.33 6.15
N PHE A 36 -2.01 -0.63 6.05
CA PHE A 36 -1.16 -0.11 4.98
C PHE A 36 -1.53 -0.63 3.59
N LEU A 37 -2.10 -1.84 3.51
CA LEU A 37 -2.63 -2.40 2.29
C LEU A 37 -3.85 -1.61 1.78
N VAL A 38 -4.79 -1.28 2.66
CA VAL A 38 -6.08 -0.67 2.27
C VAL A 38 -6.02 0.85 2.07
N LEU A 39 -5.00 1.53 2.58
CA LEU A 39 -4.87 2.98 2.47
C LEU A 39 -4.80 3.48 1.02
N TYR A 40 -4.07 2.79 0.14
CA TYR A 40 -4.01 3.17 -1.27
C TYR A 40 -5.34 2.93 -2.01
N PRO A 41 -5.98 1.74 -1.94
CA PRO A 41 -7.32 1.54 -2.50
C PRO A 41 -8.36 2.52 -1.97
N GLY A 42 -8.37 2.81 -0.67
CA GLY A 42 -9.30 3.76 -0.06
C GLY A 42 -9.11 5.18 -0.60
N TRP A 43 -7.86 5.64 -0.70
CA TRP A 43 -7.56 6.94 -1.31
C TRP A 43 -7.89 6.98 -2.80
N PHE A 44 -7.62 5.89 -3.52
CA PHE A 44 -7.94 5.76 -4.95
C PHE A 44 -9.44 5.89 -5.19
N ILE A 45 -10.27 5.16 -4.43
CA ILE A 45 -11.74 5.22 -4.50
C ILE A 45 -12.25 6.62 -4.13
N TYR A 46 -11.71 7.24 -3.08
CA TYR A 46 -12.07 8.61 -2.70
C TYR A 46 -11.85 9.58 -3.85
N LYS A 47 -10.71 9.48 -4.54
CA LYS A 47 -10.45 10.36 -5.67
C LYS A 47 -11.24 10.00 -6.94
N THR A 48 -11.58 8.72 -7.19
CA THR A 48 -12.44 8.34 -8.34
C THR A 48 -13.86 8.84 -8.17
N SER A 49 -14.38 8.79 -6.94
CA SER A 49 -15.82 8.91 -6.70
C SER A 49 -16.24 10.26 -6.14
N ILE A 50 -15.36 10.95 -5.42
CA ILE A 50 -15.71 12.18 -4.68
C ILE A 50 -14.91 13.37 -5.19
N ALA A 51 -13.57 13.31 -5.12
CA ALA A 51 -12.73 14.47 -5.42
C ALA A 51 -12.46 14.69 -6.92
N GLY A 52 -12.64 13.65 -7.74
CA GLY A 52 -12.32 13.68 -9.16
C GLY A 52 -10.82 13.67 -9.47
N PHE A 53 -10.50 13.38 -10.73
CA PHE A 53 -9.15 13.47 -11.29
C PHE A 53 -9.11 14.39 -12.48
N TYR A 54 -8.03 15.15 -12.59
CA TYR A 54 -7.68 15.80 -13.85
C TYR A 54 -7.17 14.73 -14.83
N GLU A 55 -7.42 14.89 -16.14
CA GLU A 55 -6.99 13.90 -17.15
C GLU A 55 -5.47 13.64 -17.11
N GLU A 56 -4.72 14.68 -16.77
CA GLU A 56 -3.27 14.67 -16.62
C GLU A 56 -2.78 13.72 -15.50
N GLU A 57 -3.63 13.43 -14.52
CA GLU A 57 -3.30 12.54 -13.39
C GLU A 57 -3.48 11.05 -13.75
N LYS A 58 -4.34 10.71 -14.72
CA LYS A 58 -4.73 9.31 -15.04
C LYS A 58 -3.52 8.41 -15.28
N GLY A 59 -2.58 8.85 -16.11
CA GLY A 59 -1.38 8.07 -16.43
C GLY A 59 -0.48 7.84 -15.22
N GLN A 60 -0.40 8.80 -14.29
CA GLN A 60 0.36 8.65 -13.07
C GLN A 60 -0.34 7.73 -12.06
N MET A 61 -1.66 7.73 -12.03
CA MET A 61 -2.42 6.82 -11.17
C MET A 61 -2.21 5.37 -11.56
N ILE A 62 -2.19 5.07 -12.85
CA ILE A 62 -1.88 3.72 -13.36
C ILE A 62 -0.48 3.31 -12.91
N LYS A 63 0.52 4.19 -13.05
CA LYS A 63 1.88 3.92 -12.55
C LYS A 63 1.92 3.68 -11.04
N ALA A 64 1.19 4.48 -10.26
CA ALA A 64 1.10 4.30 -8.81
C ALA A 64 0.37 3.00 -8.43
N PHE A 65 -0.64 2.57 -9.21
CA PHE A 65 -1.35 1.32 -9.00
C PHE A 65 -0.44 0.12 -9.28
N VAL A 66 0.31 0.17 -10.38
CA VAL A 66 1.32 -0.85 -10.72
C VAL A 66 2.38 -0.92 -9.61
N LEU A 67 2.86 0.22 -9.12
CA LEU A 67 3.81 0.28 -8.00
C LEU A 67 3.20 -0.32 -6.73
N TRP A 68 1.96 0.04 -6.39
CA TRP A 68 1.26 -0.50 -5.23
C TRP A 68 1.14 -2.02 -5.32
N PHE A 69 0.77 -2.55 -6.48
CA PHE A 69 0.68 -3.99 -6.72
C PHE A 69 2.04 -4.67 -6.59
N ALA A 70 3.11 -4.09 -7.14
CA ALA A 70 4.46 -4.59 -7.00
C ALA A 70 4.92 -4.59 -5.53
N CYS A 71 4.65 -3.50 -4.79
CA CYS A 71 4.95 -3.40 -3.35
C CYS A 71 4.12 -4.37 -2.51
N PHE A 72 2.87 -4.64 -2.90
CA PHE A 72 2.04 -5.65 -2.26
C PHE A 72 2.61 -7.04 -2.46
N VAL A 73 2.92 -7.45 -3.70
CA VAL A 73 3.52 -8.75 -4.00
C VAL A 73 4.86 -8.90 -3.28
N GLY A 74 5.74 -7.90 -3.37
CA GLY A 74 7.01 -7.90 -2.64
C GLY A 74 6.83 -7.96 -1.13
N GLY A 75 5.84 -7.26 -0.58
CA GLY A 75 5.48 -7.30 0.83
C GLY A 75 5.02 -8.69 1.30
N VAL A 76 4.15 -9.34 0.51
CA VAL A 76 3.74 -10.74 0.76
C VAL A 76 4.96 -11.66 0.76
N VAL A 77 5.86 -11.54 -0.23
CA VAL A 77 7.10 -12.32 -0.25
C VAL A 77 7.93 -12.09 1.02
N ILE A 78 8.09 -10.85 1.47
CA ILE A 78 8.81 -10.53 2.71
C ILE A 78 8.12 -11.16 3.93
N LEU A 79 6.79 -11.16 4.01
CA LEU A 79 6.08 -11.75 5.15
C LEU A 79 6.24 -13.27 5.22
N PHE A 80 6.31 -13.94 4.08
CA PHE A 80 6.37 -15.41 3.99
C PHE A 80 7.77 -15.98 3.69
N ALA A 81 8.77 -15.14 3.46
CA ALA A 81 10.16 -15.58 3.37
C ALA A 81 10.57 -16.20 4.72
N GLY A 82 11.10 -17.41 4.76
CA GLY A 82 11.59 -18.04 5.99
C GLY A 82 12.75 -17.24 6.57
#